data_AF-A0A9D6M7I6-F1
#
_entry.id   AF-A0A9D6M7I6-F1
#
_cell.length_a   1.000
_cell.length_b   1.000
_cell.length_c   1.000
_cell.angle_alpha   90.00
_cell.angle_beta   90.00
_cell.angle_gamma   90.00
#
_symmetry.space_group_name_H-M   'P 1'
#
loop_
_entity.id
_entity.type
_entity.pdbx_description
1 polymer ?
#
loop_
_entity_poly.entity_id
_entity_poly.type
_entity_poly.pdbx_seq_one_letter_code
_entity_poly.pdbx_strand_id
1 'polypeptide(L)'
;RQCVELGIPRMWMHCSLGARPFLPDLAAKIGSASPEAVRLCREHKIAVIPGGCPMMFCPPVDFGHACMRGLLRVTGSLSFN
;
A
#
# COMPACT_ATOMS: atom_id res chain seq x y z
N ARG A 1 12.30 -6.46 -6.85
CA ARG A 1 13.49 -6.73 -7.69
C ARG A 1 13.07 -7.06 -9.11
N GLN A 2 12.44 -8.22 -9.37
CA GLN A 2 11.94 -8.58 -10.72
C GLN A 2 11.09 -7.51 -11.42
N CYS A 3 10.18 -6.84 -10.71
CA CYS A 3 9.40 -5.74 -11.31
C CYS A 3 10.26 -4.57 -11.79
N VAL A 4 11.40 -4.30 -11.16
CA VAL A 4 12.36 -3.29 -11.63
C VAL A 4 13.03 -3.77 -12.91
N GLU A 5 13.52 -5.01 -12.91
CA GLU A 5 14.20 -5.63 -14.07
C GLU A 5 13.29 -5.69 -15.29
N LEU A 6 11.99 -5.96 -15.08
CA LEU A 6 10.97 -6.03 -16.12
C LEU A 6 10.38 -4.66 -16.49
N GLY A 7 10.83 -3.57 -15.87
CA GLY A 7 10.33 -2.21 -16.15
C GLY A 7 8.86 -1.99 -15.79
N ILE A 8 8.34 -2.70 -14.79
CA ILE A 8 6.95 -2.59 -14.34
C ILE A 8 6.74 -1.23 -13.61
N PRO A 9 5.86 -0.35 -14.11
CA PRO A 9 5.78 1.03 -13.61
C PRO A 9 4.89 1.19 -12.37
N ARG A 10 4.05 0.19 -12.06
CA ARG A 10 3.04 0.26 -11.00
C ARG A 10 3.02 -1.03 -10.18
N MET A 11 2.98 -0.90 -8.87
CA MET A 11 2.96 -2.03 -7.93
C MET A 11 1.96 -1.81 -6.81
N TRP A 12 1.40 -2.91 -6.30
CA TRP A 12 0.62 -2.93 -5.09
C TRP A 12 1.09 -4.08 -4.20
N MET A 13 1.07 -3.87 -2.89
CA MET A 13 1.38 -4.88 -1.89
C MET A 13 0.15 -5.16 -1.05
N HIS A 14 -0.19 -6.43 -0.91
CA HIS A 14 -1.36 -6.84 -0.15
C HIS A 14 -1.16 -6.53 1.33
N CYS A 15 -1.92 -5.60 1.90
CA CYS A 15 -2.01 -5.40 3.34
C CYS A 15 -3.26 -4.58 3.64
N SER A 16 -4.37 -5.21 3.99
CA SER A 16 -5.66 -4.52 4.15
C SER A 16 -5.64 -3.40 5.20
N LEU A 17 -4.68 -3.44 6.13
CA LEU A 17 -4.56 -2.51 7.26
C LEU A 17 -3.74 -1.23 6.95
N GLY A 18 -3.22 -1.09 5.73
CA GLY A 18 -2.39 0.04 5.32
C GLY A 18 -0.88 -0.21 5.51
N ALA A 19 -0.07 0.80 5.20
CA ALA A 19 1.39 0.72 5.27
C ALA A 19 1.97 0.93 6.68
N ARG A 20 1.24 1.64 7.55
CA ARG A 20 1.57 1.79 8.98
C ARG A 20 0.39 1.38 9.86
N PRO A 21 0.08 0.08 9.89
CA PRO A 21 -1.10 -0.42 10.57
C PRO A 21 -0.98 -0.26 12.09
N PHE A 22 -2.11 0.02 12.74
CA PHE A 22 -2.20 0.17 14.20
C PHE A 22 -1.87 -1.13 14.97
N LEU A 23 -1.86 -2.27 14.27
CA LEU A 23 -1.40 -3.58 14.75
C LEU A 23 -0.26 -4.10 13.85
N PRO A 24 0.99 -3.64 14.06
CA PRO A 24 2.11 -3.93 13.17
C PRO A 24 2.44 -5.43 13.09
N ASP A 25 2.42 -6.14 14.22
CA ASP A 25 2.75 -7.57 14.26
C ASP A 25 1.73 -8.43 13.53
N LEU A 26 0.45 -8.05 13.59
CA LEU A 26 -0.61 -8.73 12.84
C LEU A 26 -0.44 -8.46 11.35
N ALA A 27 -0.22 -7.20 10.97
CA ALA A 27 -0.09 -6.82 9.57
C ALA A 27 1.14 -7.43 8.88
N ALA A 28 2.25 -7.61 9.60
CA ALA A 28 3.42 -8.32 9.10
C ALA A 28 3.13 -9.79 8.80
N LYS A 29 2.17 -10.41 9.51
CA LYS A 29 1.76 -11.81 9.29
C LYS A 29 0.73 -11.99 8.17
N ILE A 30 -0.12 -10.98 7.94
CA ILE A 30 -1.24 -11.09 6.99
C ILE A 30 -1.06 -10.24 5.71
N GLY A 31 0.11 -9.62 5.54
CA GLY A 31 0.42 -8.75 4.41
C GLY A 31 1.79 -9.02 3.78
N SER A 32 1.98 -8.49 2.58
CA SER A 32 3.20 -8.55 1.79
C SER A 32 3.91 -7.20 1.71
N ALA A 33 3.46 -6.20 2.48
CA ALA A 33 4.07 -4.89 2.53
C ALA A 33 5.40 -4.94 3.28
N SER A 34 6.48 -4.52 2.61
CA SER A 34 7.83 -4.48 3.20
C SER A 34 8.44 -3.10 3.02
N PRO A 35 8.99 -2.47 4.09
CA PRO A 35 9.69 -1.20 3.97
C PRO A 35 10.82 -1.22 2.94
N GLU A 36 11.52 -2.33 2.80
CA GLU A 36 12.57 -2.51 1.78
C GLU A 36 11.98 -2.46 0.37
N ALA A 37 10.86 -3.15 0.14
CA ALA A 37 10.22 -3.17 -1.17
C ALA A 37 9.66 -1.78 -1.55
N VAL A 38 9.15 -1.01 -0.58
CA VAL A 38 8.72 0.39 -0.81
C VAL A 38 9.90 1.28 -1.19
N ARG A 39 11.03 1.17 -0.50
CA ARG A 39 12.25 1.94 -0.83
C ARG A 39 12.73 1.62 -2.24
N LEU A 40 12.81 0.33 -2.59
CA LEU A 40 13.20 -0.10 -3.92
C LEU A 40 12.25 0.46 -5.00
N CYS A 41 10.94 0.47 -4.75
CA CYS A 41 9.99 1.07 -5.69
C CYS A 41 10.27 2.58 -5.88
N ARG A 42 10.54 3.32 -4.80
CA ARG A 42 10.84 4.76 -4.86
C ARG A 42 12.13 5.06 -5.62
N GLU A 43 13.20 4.32 -5.32
CA GLU A 43 14.50 4.46 -5.98
C GLU A 43 14.40 4.25 -7.49
N HIS A 44 13.54 3.31 -7.92
CA HIS A 44 13.32 2.99 -9.32
C HIS A 44 12.09 3.69 -9.94
N LYS A 45 11.51 4.69 -9.28
CA LYS A 45 10.36 5.48 -9.76
C LYS A 45 9.11 4.64 -10.10
N ILE A 46 8.94 3.50 -9.44
CA ILE A 46 7.74 2.66 -9.50
C ILE A 46 6.67 3.28 -8.60
N ALA A 47 5.50 3.59 -9.18
CA ALA A 47 4.35 4.02 -8.40
C ALA A 47 3.82 2.84 -7.57
N VAL A 48 3.83 2.96 -6.25
CA VAL A 48 3.50 1.86 -5.35
C VAL A 48 2.34 2.23 -4.42
N ILE A 49 1.40 1.29 -4.24
CA ILE A 49 0.44 1.27 -3.15
C ILE A 49 0.99 0.27 -2.11
N PRO A 50 1.71 0.72 -1.08
CA PRO A 50 2.46 -0.17 -0.18
C PRO A 50 1.60 -0.75 0.94
N GLY A 51 0.28 -0.73 0.77
CA GLY A 51 -0.72 -1.20 1.72
C GLY A 51 -2.08 -0.55 1.45
N GLY A 52 -3.12 -1.16 2.00
CA GLY A 52 -4.52 -0.84 1.74
C GLY A 52 -5.11 -1.63 0.56
N CYS A 53 -6.44 -1.57 0.40
CA CYS A 53 -7.14 -2.13 -0.76
C CYS A 53 -6.94 -1.24 -2.00
N PRO A 54 -6.56 -1.77 -3.17
CA PRO A 54 -6.35 -0.97 -4.38
C PRO A 54 -7.64 -0.31 -4.88
N MET A 55 -8.81 -0.88 -4.56
CA MET A 55 -10.14 -0.30 -4.82
C MET A 55 -10.38 1.03 -4.10
N MET A 56 -9.53 1.41 -3.14
CA MET A 56 -9.55 2.77 -2.55
C MET A 56 -9.04 3.86 -3.50
N PHE A 57 -8.27 3.47 -4.52
CA PHE A 57 -7.54 4.39 -5.41
C PHE A 57 -7.95 4.25 -6.88
N CYS A 58 -8.34 3.05 -7.31
CA CYS A 58 -8.74 2.76 -8.68
C CYS A 58 -10.23 3.04 -8.89
N PRO A 59 -10.62 3.98 -9.78
CA PRO A 59 -12.03 4.22 -10.10
C PRO A 59 -12.67 3.03 -10.84
N PRO A 60 -13.99 2.80 -10.66
CA PRO A 60 -14.88 3.48 -9.71
C PRO A 60 -14.62 3.05 -8.25
N VAL A 61 -14.62 4.03 -7.34
CA VAL A 61 -14.47 3.78 -5.90
C VAL A 61 -15.84 3.82 -5.25
N ASP A 62 -16.28 2.70 -4.68
CA ASP A 62 -17.55 2.67 -3.94
C ASP A 62 -17.45 3.41 -2.59
N PHE A 63 -18.61 3.71 -2.01
CA PHE A 63 -18.71 4.44 -0.76
C PHE A 63 -17.95 3.77 0.39
N GLY A 64 -17.97 2.44 0.47
CA GLY A 64 -17.26 1.69 1.51
C GLY A 64 -15.75 1.88 1.41
N HIS A 65 -15.20 1.77 0.19
CA HIS A 65 -13.77 2.00 -0.06
C HIS A 65 -13.37 3.46 0.12
N ALA A 66 -14.24 4.42 -0.19
CA ALA A 66 -14.01 5.83 0.07
C ALA A 66 -13.93 6.12 1.58
N CYS A 67 -14.87 5.58 2.38
CA CYS A 67 -14.87 5.69 3.84
C CYS A 67 -13.64 5.03 4.46
N MET A 68 -13.29 3.82 4.03
CA MET A 68 -12.10 3.09 4.50
C MET A 68 -10.83 3.90 4.22
N ARG A 69 -10.71 4.48 3.03
CA ARG A 69 -9.57 5.35 2.69
C ARG A 69 -9.48 6.56 3.61
N GLY A 70 -10.62 7.18 3.94
CA GLY A 70 -10.69 8.31 4.88
C GLY A 70 -10.20 7.90 6.27
N LEU A 71 -10.76 6.82 6.82
CA LEU A 71 -10.38 6.30 8.14
C LEU A 71 -8.89 5.97 8.21
N LEU A 72 -8.37 5.20 7.25
CA LEU A 72 -6.96 4.80 7.24
C LEU A 72 -6.00 5.98 6.99
N ARG A 73 -6.46 7.08 6.39
CA ARG A 73 -5.66 8.33 6.33
C ARG A 73 -5.62 9.02 7.69
N VAL A 74 -6.76 9.12 8.38
CA VAL A 74 -6.87 9.76 9.70
C VAL A 74 -6.04 9.02 10.75
N THR A 75 -6.02 7.69 10.73
CA THR A 75 -5.20 6.88 11.65
C THR A 75 -3.71 6.88 11.32
N GLY A 76 -3.29 7.54 10.22
CA GLY A 76 -1.91 7.50 9.73
C GLY A 76 -1.53 6.17 9.06
N SER A 77 -2.45 5.22 8.93
CA SER A 77 -2.21 3.91 8.33
C SER A 77 -1.83 3.97 6.84
N LEU A 78 -2.25 5.01 6.12
CA LEU A 78 -1.85 5.28 4.74
C LEU A 78 -0.69 6.29 4.64
N SER A 79 -0.03 6.64 5.73
CA SER A 79 1.11 7.55 5.69
C SER A 79 2.35 6.84 5.15
N PHE A 80 2.91 7.39 4.08
CA PHE A 80 4.11 6.89 3.40
C PHE A 80 5.26 7.89 3.56
N ASN A 81 5.65 8.23 4.80
CA ASN A 81 6.96 8.85 5.03
C ASN A 81 8.04 7.77 4.98
#